data_AF-A0A2P8WEI8-F1
#
_entry.id   AF-A0A2P8WEI8-F1
#
_cell.length_a   1.000
_cell.length_b   1.000
_cell.length_c   1.000
_cell.angle_alpha   90.00
_cell.angle_beta   90.00
_cell.angle_gamma   90.00
#
_symmetry.space_group_name_H-M   'P 1'
#
loop_
_entity.id
_entity.type
_entity.pdbx_description
1 polymer ?
#
loop_
_entity_poly.entity_id
_entity_poly.type
_entity_poly.pdbx_seq_one_letter_code
_entity_poly.pdbx_strand_id
1 'polypeptide(L)'
;MSSSLHPADADSSFTLLEGRYLGLRPKQGRPKWLKLKTKSGKVKVRIPKPMRSWIAAELEPDALIQVWAKAKKKTYKAVQVIPTGGAAAIAPPPVKTEPMVHTLKVCMKGSCRKRGSGDVCRALEAARDQHPEGDAIRIEKTGCLKCCKKGPNVCVLPEKKLLHQVEVEQAERILAAY
;
A
#
# COMPACT_ATOMS: atom_id res chain seq x y z
N MET A 1 3.86 -37.02 -4.05
CA MET A 1 2.55 -37.03 -3.38
C MET A 1 2.61 -36.02 -2.24
N SER A 2 1.66 -35.08 -2.22
CA SER A 2 1.16 -34.28 -1.09
C SER A 2 2.17 -33.41 -0.33
N SER A 3 2.20 -32.09 -0.58
CA SER A 3 1.28 -31.07 -0.04
C SER A 3 1.36 -30.91 1.48
N SER A 4 1.85 -29.76 1.92
CA SER A 4 1.37 -29.07 3.13
C SER A 4 1.72 -27.59 3.02
N LEU A 5 0.90 -26.86 2.26
CA LEU A 5 0.79 -25.41 2.34
C LEU A 5 0.02 -25.10 3.62
N HIS A 6 0.66 -24.40 4.56
CA HIS A 6 -0.02 -23.81 5.70
C HIS A 6 -1.01 -22.74 5.22
N PRO A 7 -2.28 -22.76 5.64
CA PRO A 7 -3.17 -21.62 5.56
C PRO A 7 -2.84 -20.69 6.73
N ALA A 8 -2.24 -19.54 6.44
CA ALA A 8 -2.24 -18.41 7.37
C ALA A 8 -3.40 -17.50 6.95
N ASP A 9 -4.50 -17.63 7.69
CA ASP A 9 -5.75 -16.90 7.53
C ASP A 9 -5.54 -15.38 7.45
N ALA A 10 -5.58 -14.87 6.22
CA ALA A 10 -5.80 -13.48 5.94
C ALA A 10 -7.28 -13.15 6.21
N ASP A 11 -7.58 -12.57 7.37
CA ASP A 11 -8.83 -11.84 7.55
C ASP A 11 -8.80 -10.58 6.66
N SER A 12 -9.13 -10.80 5.40
CA SER A 12 -9.41 -9.78 4.41
C SER A 12 -10.48 -10.35 3.51
N SER A 13 -11.73 -10.31 3.96
CA SER A 13 -12.89 -10.70 3.16
C SER A 13 -13.02 -9.75 1.97
N PHE A 14 -12.37 -10.08 0.86
CA PHE A 14 -12.59 -9.44 -0.42
C PHE A 14 -13.80 -10.10 -1.09
N THR A 15 -14.70 -9.28 -1.62
CA THR A 15 -15.83 -9.74 -2.41
C THR A 15 -15.53 -9.52 -3.88
N LEU A 16 -15.56 -10.61 -4.65
CA LEU A 16 -15.51 -10.55 -6.10
C LEU A 16 -16.90 -10.16 -6.63
N LEU A 17 -16.98 -9.04 -7.33
CA LEU A 17 -18.19 -8.57 -7.98
C LEU A 17 -17.98 -8.63 -9.49
N GLU A 18 -18.61 -9.58 -10.16
CA GLU A 18 -18.58 -9.70 -11.62
C GLU A 18 -19.84 -9.06 -12.23
N GLY A 19 -19.66 -8.26 -13.27
CA GLY A 19 -20.78 -7.67 -13.98
C GLY A 19 -20.39 -6.76 -15.12
N ARG A 20 -21.39 -6.14 -15.73
CA ARG A 20 -21.17 -5.12 -16.77
C ARG A 20 -20.95 -3.76 -16.17
N TYR A 21 -19.92 -3.08 -16.61
CA TYR A 21 -19.63 -1.71 -16.22
C TYR A 21 -20.64 -0.75 -16.85
N LEU A 22 -21.41 -0.04 -16.04
CA LEU A 22 -22.45 0.90 -16.51
C LEU A 22 -21.96 2.36 -16.59
N GLY A 23 -20.67 2.62 -16.34
CA GLY A 23 -20.11 3.98 -16.31
C GLY A 23 -19.75 4.51 -14.92
N LEU A 24 -18.97 5.59 -14.92
CA LEU A 24 -18.59 6.36 -13.74
C LEU A 24 -19.69 7.37 -13.38
N ARG A 25 -20.05 7.46 -12.10
CA ARG A 25 -20.82 8.60 -11.58
C ARG A 25 -19.86 9.63 -10.97
N PRO A 26 -19.71 10.82 -11.58
CA PRO A 26 -19.03 11.92 -10.93
C PRO A 26 -19.87 12.42 -9.75
N LYS A 27 -19.19 12.84 -8.66
CA LYS A 27 -19.80 13.67 -7.61
C LYS A 27 -18.94 14.92 -7.51
N GLN A 28 -19.49 16.08 -7.88
CA GLN A 28 -18.75 17.35 -8.06
C GLN A 28 -17.57 17.22 -9.04
N GLY A 29 -17.82 16.85 -10.30
CA GLY A 29 -16.79 16.81 -11.35
C GLY A 29 -15.70 15.73 -11.20
N ARG A 30 -15.73 14.88 -10.16
CA ARG A 30 -14.73 13.81 -9.95
C ARG A 30 -15.37 12.42 -9.98
N PRO A 31 -14.89 11.48 -10.83
CA PRO A 31 -15.40 10.11 -10.87
C PRO A 31 -15.11 9.43 -9.54
N LYS A 32 -16.13 9.22 -8.69
CA LYS A 32 -15.96 8.69 -7.33
C LYS A 32 -16.55 7.29 -7.17
N TRP A 33 -17.45 6.91 -8.06
CA TRP A 33 -18.22 5.67 -7.98
C TRP A 33 -18.31 5.03 -9.35
N LEU A 34 -17.99 3.74 -9.38
CA LEU A 34 -18.26 2.83 -10.47
C LEU A 34 -19.65 2.22 -10.27
N LYS A 35 -20.46 2.18 -11.32
CA LYS A 35 -21.66 1.35 -11.35
C LYS A 35 -21.36 0.03 -12.05
N LEU A 36 -21.66 -1.06 -11.36
CA LEU A 36 -21.54 -2.41 -11.89
C LEU A 36 -22.93 -3.05 -11.92
N LYS A 37 -23.31 -3.65 -13.04
CA LYS A 37 -24.51 -4.48 -13.17
C LYS A 37 -24.11 -5.94 -13.01
N THR A 38 -24.28 -6.48 -11.82
CA THR A 38 -24.07 -7.90 -11.53
C THR A 38 -25.37 -8.67 -11.78
N LYS A 39 -25.32 -10.01 -11.75
CA LYS A 39 -26.53 -10.87 -11.80
C LYS A 39 -27.52 -10.58 -10.66
N SER A 40 -27.00 -10.15 -9.51
CA SER A 40 -27.78 -9.81 -8.30
C SER A 40 -28.30 -8.37 -8.30
N GLY A 41 -27.99 -7.55 -9.32
CA GLY A 41 -28.47 -6.19 -9.47
C GLY A 41 -27.38 -5.13 -9.69
N LYS A 42 -27.74 -3.86 -9.50
CA LYS A 42 -26.84 -2.72 -9.72
C LYS A 42 -26.08 -2.39 -8.44
N VAL A 43 -24.78 -2.70 -8.39
CA VAL A 43 -23.89 -2.41 -7.25
C VAL A 43 -23.12 -1.12 -7.49
N LYS A 44 -22.95 -0.31 -6.45
CA LYS A 44 -22.12 0.91 -6.46
C LYS A 44 -20.80 0.62 -5.76
N VAL A 45 -19.69 0.73 -6.47
CA VAL A 45 -18.35 0.50 -5.93
C VAL A 45 -17.57 1.81 -5.93
N ARG A 46 -16.99 2.17 -4.78
CA ARG A 46 -16.18 3.39 -4.65
C ARG A 46 -14.79 3.15 -5.22
N ILE A 47 -14.37 4.04 -6.13
CA ILE A 47 -13.04 3.96 -6.76
C ILE A 47 -12.03 4.85 -6.00
N PRO A 48 -10.87 4.29 -5.58
CA PRO A 48 -9.73 5.06 -5.04
C PRO A 48 -9.21 6.10 -6.04
N LYS A 49 -8.59 7.20 -5.57
CA LYS A 49 -8.08 8.25 -6.46
C LYS A 49 -7.12 7.77 -7.57
N PRO A 50 -6.11 6.91 -7.32
CA PRO A 50 -5.16 6.51 -8.37
C PRO A 50 -5.82 5.69 -9.49
N MET A 51 -6.85 4.92 -9.14
CA MET A 51 -7.53 4.00 -10.07
C MET A 51 -8.56 4.69 -10.98
N ARG A 52 -8.91 5.96 -10.71
CA ARG A 52 -9.92 6.68 -11.50
C ARG A 52 -9.47 6.99 -12.91
N SER A 53 -8.22 7.42 -13.05
CA SER A 53 -7.67 7.81 -14.34
C SER A 53 -7.60 6.60 -15.26
N TRP A 54 -7.14 5.47 -14.74
CA TRP A 54 -7.10 4.21 -15.48
C TRP A 54 -8.52 3.71 -15.83
N ILE A 55 -9.45 3.64 -14.87
CA ILE A 55 -10.84 3.22 -15.19
C ILE A 55 -11.51 4.15 -16.21
N ALA A 56 -11.25 5.46 -16.14
CA ALA A 56 -11.83 6.39 -17.12
C ALA A 56 -11.20 6.26 -18.51
N ALA A 57 -9.96 5.82 -18.61
CA ALA A 57 -9.22 5.66 -19.87
C ALA A 57 -9.40 4.26 -20.50
N GLU A 58 -9.48 3.22 -19.68
CA GLU A 58 -9.42 1.81 -20.12
C GLU A 58 -10.78 1.12 -20.14
N LEU A 59 -11.73 1.53 -19.29
CA LEU A 59 -13.03 0.85 -19.19
C LEU A 59 -14.08 1.53 -20.08
N GLU A 60 -14.50 0.81 -21.12
CA GLU A 60 -15.62 1.19 -21.97
C GLU A 60 -16.97 0.85 -21.33
N PRO A 61 -17.99 1.72 -21.45
CA PRO A 61 -19.35 1.42 -21.02
C PRO A 61 -19.85 0.10 -21.62
N ASP A 62 -20.48 -0.73 -20.81
CA ASP A 62 -20.93 -2.11 -21.08
C ASP A 62 -19.84 -3.19 -21.13
N ALA A 63 -18.57 -2.86 -20.90
CA ALA A 63 -17.51 -3.85 -20.73
C ALA A 63 -17.83 -4.81 -19.57
N LEU A 64 -17.61 -6.12 -19.80
CA LEU A 64 -17.62 -7.11 -18.74
C LEU A 64 -16.40 -6.92 -17.88
N ILE A 65 -16.59 -6.75 -16.57
CA ILE A 65 -15.51 -6.53 -15.62
C ILE A 65 -15.73 -7.33 -14.33
N GLN A 66 -14.61 -7.74 -13.73
CA GLN A 66 -14.52 -8.32 -12.40
C GLN A 66 -13.91 -7.32 -11.43
N VAL A 67 -14.64 -6.97 -10.38
CA VAL A 67 -14.23 -5.98 -9.39
C VAL A 67 -14.02 -6.67 -8.05
N TRP A 68 -12.78 -6.74 -7.59
CA TRP A 68 -12.48 -7.12 -6.22
C TRP A 68 -12.70 -5.92 -5.33
N ALA A 69 -13.64 -6.04 -4.39
CA ALA A 69 -13.97 -4.96 -3.48
C ALA A 69 -13.95 -5.41 -2.02
N LYS A 70 -13.47 -4.54 -1.14
CA LYS A 70 -13.64 -4.73 0.31
C LYS A 70 -14.97 -4.13 0.74
N ALA A 71 -15.76 -4.92 1.48
CA ALA A 71 -16.96 -4.41 2.14
C ALA A 71 -16.57 -3.38 3.21
N LYS A 72 -17.23 -2.22 3.21
CA LYS A 72 -16.95 -1.14 4.16
C LYS A 72 -18.27 -0.57 4.68
N LYS A 73 -18.67 -0.92 5.91
CA LYS A 73 -19.90 -0.50 6.64
C LYS A 73 -21.20 -0.47 5.81
N LYS A 74 -21.33 0.44 4.83
CA LYS A 74 -22.50 0.61 3.93
C LYS A 74 -22.15 0.69 2.42
N THR A 75 -20.90 0.43 2.03
CA THR A 75 -20.41 0.59 0.64
C THR A 75 -19.30 -0.39 0.32
N TYR A 76 -19.04 -0.63 -0.97
CA TYR A 76 -17.89 -1.41 -1.43
C TYR A 76 -16.76 -0.48 -1.87
N LYS A 77 -15.51 -0.77 -1.48
CA LYS A 77 -14.32 -0.06 -1.98
C LYS A 77 -13.61 -0.97 -2.99
N ALA A 78 -13.53 -0.53 -4.25
CA ALA A 78 -12.75 -1.25 -5.26
C ALA A 78 -11.29 -1.29 -4.83
N VAL A 79 -10.74 -2.50 -4.84
CA VAL A 79 -9.32 -2.78 -4.67
C VAL A 79 -8.70 -3.09 -6.02
N GLN A 80 -9.42 -3.84 -6.87
CA GLN A 80 -8.96 -4.25 -8.19
C GLN A 80 -10.13 -4.33 -9.16
N VAL A 81 -9.89 -4.00 -10.42
CA VAL A 81 -10.87 -4.09 -11.52
C VAL A 81 -10.18 -4.75 -12.70
N ILE A 82 -10.79 -5.81 -13.24
CA ILE A 82 -10.24 -6.63 -14.33
C ILE A 82 -11.29 -6.63 -15.46
N PRO A 83 -11.00 -6.12 -16.66
CA PRO A 83 -11.88 -6.27 -17.81
C PRO A 83 -11.82 -7.73 -18.32
N THR A 84 -12.98 -8.35 -18.42
CA THR A 84 -13.20 -9.74 -18.89
C THR A 84 -13.76 -9.77 -20.31
N GLY A 85 -13.87 -8.61 -20.97
CA GLY A 85 -14.55 -8.39 -22.25
C GLY A 85 -13.70 -8.50 -23.51
N GLY A 86 -12.63 -9.29 -23.51
CA GLY A 86 -11.82 -9.57 -24.69
C GLY A 86 -10.82 -10.67 -24.37
N ALA A 87 -10.58 -11.58 -25.30
CA ALA A 87 -9.72 -12.76 -25.14
C ALA A 87 -8.27 -12.38 -24.84
N ALA A 88 -7.98 -12.09 -23.57
CA ALA A 88 -6.66 -12.02 -22.97
C ALA A 88 -6.78 -12.43 -21.51
N ALA A 89 -7.11 -13.71 -21.30
CA ALA A 89 -6.80 -14.39 -20.06
C ALA A 89 -5.27 -14.55 -19.99
N ILE A 90 -4.56 -13.52 -19.53
CA ILE A 90 -3.15 -13.65 -19.18
C ILE A 90 -2.92 -12.95 -17.85
N ALA A 91 -2.73 -13.81 -16.84
CA ALA A 91 -2.13 -13.56 -15.53
C ALA A 91 -2.86 -12.55 -14.62
N PRO A 92 -2.78 -12.73 -13.29
CA PRO A 92 -3.11 -11.65 -12.38
C PRO A 92 -2.35 -10.41 -12.86
N PRO A 93 -2.98 -9.22 -12.98
CA PRO A 93 -2.18 -8.02 -13.08
C PRO A 93 -1.24 -8.08 -11.86
N PRO A 94 0.08 -7.90 -12.02
CA PRO A 94 0.91 -7.70 -10.86
C PRO A 94 0.19 -6.63 -10.09
N VAL A 95 -0.14 -6.95 -8.83
CA VAL A 95 -0.48 -5.91 -7.89
C VAL A 95 0.74 -5.01 -7.99
N LYS A 96 0.64 -3.93 -8.76
CA LYS A 96 1.43 -2.75 -8.48
C LYS A 96 0.85 -2.32 -7.14
N THR A 97 1.29 -3.01 -6.08
CA THR A 97 1.86 -2.33 -4.94
C THR A 97 2.71 -1.28 -5.60
N GLU A 98 2.14 -0.08 -5.80
CA GLU A 98 2.97 1.11 -5.92
C GLU A 98 3.97 0.90 -4.78
N PRO A 99 5.28 0.70 -5.04
CA PRO A 99 6.22 0.40 -3.98
C PRO A 99 5.97 1.47 -2.95
N MET A 100 5.41 1.08 -1.80
CA MET A 100 5.03 2.05 -0.78
C MET A 100 6.37 2.51 -0.29
N VAL A 101 6.80 3.68 -0.76
CA VAL A 101 8.13 4.14 -0.42
C VAL A 101 8.12 4.48 1.06
N HIS A 102 8.63 3.58 1.88
CA HIS A 102 8.74 3.81 3.32
C HIS A 102 9.82 4.84 3.55
N THR A 103 9.50 5.86 4.34
CA THR A 103 10.48 6.89 4.71
C THR A 103 10.83 6.76 6.18
N LEU A 104 12.07 6.41 6.46
CA LEU A 104 12.65 6.30 7.80
C LEU A 104 13.26 7.66 8.16
N LYS A 105 12.55 8.43 8.98
CA LYS A 105 13.02 9.73 9.47
C LYS A 105 13.79 9.57 10.79
N VAL A 106 15.11 9.71 10.75
CA VAL A 106 16.01 9.53 11.90
C VAL A 106 16.17 10.84 12.67
N CYS A 107 15.89 10.83 13.98
CA CYS A 107 15.98 12.03 14.82
C CYS A 107 17.43 12.44 15.09
N MET A 108 17.82 13.62 14.60
CA MET A 108 19.19 14.15 14.68
C MET A 108 19.43 15.15 15.83
N LYS A 109 18.46 15.36 16.74
CA LYS A 109 18.54 16.40 17.78
C LYS A 109 18.66 15.83 19.19
N GLY A 110 19.24 16.63 20.09
CA GLY A 110 19.23 16.41 21.54
C GLY A 110 19.87 15.09 21.95
N SER A 111 19.19 14.36 22.84
CA SER A 111 19.66 13.07 23.35
C SER A 111 19.80 12.00 22.27
N CYS A 112 19.01 12.03 21.18
CA CYS A 112 19.15 11.04 20.10
C CYS A 112 20.53 11.14 19.46
N ARG A 113 20.98 12.37 19.16
CA ARG A 113 22.31 12.59 18.58
C ARG A 113 23.43 12.18 19.53
N LYS A 114 23.30 12.53 20.82
CA LYS A 114 24.26 12.14 21.86
C LYS A 114 24.34 10.62 22.08
N ARG A 115 23.28 9.89 21.74
CA ARG A 115 23.17 8.43 21.86
C ARG A 115 23.47 7.69 20.55
N GLY A 116 24.19 8.32 19.62
CA GLY A 116 24.62 7.65 18.39
C GLY A 116 23.57 7.60 17.28
N SER A 117 22.54 8.47 17.26
CA SER A 117 21.60 8.46 16.13
C SER A 117 22.25 8.76 14.77
N GLY A 118 23.43 9.42 14.77
CA GLY A 118 24.23 9.60 13.56
C GLY A 118 24.74 8.28 13.00
N ASP A 119 25.25 7.40 13.87
CA ASP A 119 25.75 6.07 13.48
C ASP A 119 24.60 5.19 13.01
N VAL A 120 23.45 5.24 13.69
CA VAL A 120 22.22 4.58 13.26
C VAL A 120 21.78 5.04 11.87
N CYS A 121 21.83 6.35 11.58
CA CYS A 121 21.49 6.88 10.27
C CYS A 121 22.41 6.33 9.18
N ARG A 122 23.73 6.31 9.43
CA ARG A 122 24.72 5.78 8.50
C ARG A 122 24.56 4.27 8.29
N ALA A 123 24.27 3.53 9.35
CA ALA A 123 24.03 2.09 9.28
C ALA A 123 22.79 1.76 8.44
N LEU A 124 21.70 2.50 8.65
CA LEU A 124 20.51 2.38 7.81
C LEU A 124 20.81 2.72 6.34
N GLU A 125 21.57 3.81 6.09
CA GLU A 125 21.94 4.21 4.73
C GLU A 125 22.76 3.12 4.04
N ALA A 126 23.79 2.58 4.71
CA ALA A 126 24.63 1.51 4.19
C ALA A 126 23.85 0.21 3.95
N ALA A 127 22.97 -0.18 4.89
CA ALA A 127 22.16 -1.38 4.75
C ALA A 127 21.13 -1.22 3.60
N ARG A 128 20.57 -0.03 3.38
CA ARG A 128 19.68 0.25 2.24
C ARG A 128 20.42 0.08 0.92
N ASP A 129 21.63 0.59 0.82
CA ASP A 129 22.43 0.53 -0.42
C ASP A 129 22.79 -0.91 -0.80
N GLN A 130 22.78 -1.83 0.16
CA GLN A 130 23.00 -3.27 -0.04
C GLN A 130 21.68 -4.06 -0.16
N HIS A 131 20.53 -3.44 0.09
CA HIS A 131 19.24 -4.11 0.09
C HIS A 131 18.69 -4.23 -1.34
N PRO A 132 18.25 -5.43 -1.79
CA PRO A 132 17.70 -5.63 -3.14
C PRO A 132 16.51 -4.74 -3.48
N GLU A 133 15.76 -4.31 -2.46
CA GLU A 133 14.60 -3.42 -2.57
C GLU A 133 14.88 -2.02 -1.99
N GLY A 134 16.16 -1.61 -1.90
CA GLY A 134 16.58 -0.35 -1.30
C GLY A 134 15.93 0.90 -1.91
N ASP A 135 15.55 0.85 -3.20
CA ASP A 135 14.84 1.93 -3.90
C ASP A 135 13.43 2.20 -3.33
N ALA A 136 12.82 1.22 -2.66
CA ALA A 136 11.54 1.37 -1.96
C ALA A 136 11.70 2.00 -0.57
N ILE A 137 12.93 2.27 -0.11
CA ILE A 137 13.19 2.79 1.23
C ILE A 137 13.97 4.10 1.19
N ARG A 138 13.38 5.18 1.71
CA ARG A 138 14.06 6.47 1.87
C ARG A 138 14.50 6.66 3.31
N ILE A 139 15.73 7.15 3.48
CA ILE A 139 16.26 7.50 4.79
C ILE A 139 16.46 9.01 4.82
N GLU A 140 15.83 9.66 5.80
CA GLU A 140 15.87 11.11 5.95
C GLU A 140 16.27 11.49 7.37
N LYS A 141 17.00 12.59 7.49
CA LYS A 141 17.30 13.22 8.79
C LYS A 141 16.13 14.12 9.19
N THR A 142 15.76 14.10 10.46
CA THR A 142 14.68 14.97 10.99
C THR A 142 15.05 15.62 12.32
N GLY A 143 14.27 16.63 12.68
CA GLY A 143 14.33 17.31 13.96
C GLY A 143 13.83 16.45 15.13
N CYS A 144 13.57 17.09 16.27
CA CYS A 144 13.14 16.39 17.49
C CYS A 144 11.78 15.70 17.30
N LEU A 145 11.72 14.39 17.56
CA LEU A 145 10.48 13.60 17.57
C LEU A 145 9.75 13.62 18.93
N LYS A 146 10.18 14.48 19.88
CA LYS A 146 9.61 14.64 21.23
C LYS A 146 9.61 13.37 22.12
N CYS A 147 10.36 12.34 21.75
CA CYS A 147 10.56 11.11 22.53
C CYS A 147 12.00 10.99 23.07
N CYS A 148 12.60 12.11 23.50
CA CYS A 148 14.04 12.21 23.83
C CYS A 148 14.53 11.15 24.84
N LYS A 149 13.71 10.76 25.83
CA LYS A 149 14.08 9.77 26.85
C LYS A 149 14.30 8.36 26.28
N LYS A 150 13.67 8.06 25.13
CA LYS A 150 13.71 6.75 24.45
C LYS A 150 14.61 6.75 23.20
N GLY A 151 15.43 7.79 23.02
CA GLY A 151 16.30 7.88 21.84
C GLY A 151 17.45 6.83 21.87
N PRO A 152 18.02 6.48 20.70
CA PRO A 152 17.74 7.02 19.34
C PRO A 152 16.36 6.68 18.80
N ASN A 153 15.72 7.64 18.10
CA ASN A 153 14.36 7.47 17.58
C ASN A 153 14.31 7.56 16.05
N VAL A 154 13.53 6.69 15.42
CA VAL A 154 13.23 6.70 13.98
C VAL A 154 11.71 6.70 13.78
N CYS A 155 11.20 7.56 12.91
CA CYS A 155 9.80 7.57 12.52
C CYS A 155 9.64 6.95 11.14
N VAL A 156 8.83 5.90 11.02
CA VAL A 156 8.53 5.22 9.77
C VAL A 156 7.24 5.81 9.20
N LEU A 157 7.33 6.35 7.98
CA LEU A 157 6.20 6.81 7.19
C LEU A 157 5.86 5.79 6.10
N PRO A 158 4.58 5.68 5.71
CA PRO A 158 3.45 6.57 6.06
C PRO A 158 2.71 6.24 7.36
N GLU A 159 3.03 5.13 8.03
CA GLU A 159 2.34 4.63 9.24
C GLU A 159 2.53 5.54 10.45
N LYS A 160 3.51 6.43 10.43
CA LYS A 160 3.97 7.26 11.56
C LYS A 160 4.34 6.41 12.78
N LYS A 161 4.86 5.20 12.55
CA LYS A 161 5.32 4.32 13.62
C LYS A 161 6.65 4.85 14.16
N LEU A 162 6.76 4.93 15.47
CA LEU A 162 8.01 5.32 16.14
C LEU A 162 8.76 4.07 16.60
N LEU A 163 9.99 3.94 16.12
CA LEU A 163 11.00 3.02 16.65
C LEU A 163 11.85 3.78 17.66
N HIS A 164 12.14 3.13 18.78
CA HIS A 164 12.83 3.70 19.93
C HIS A 164 14.07 2.86 20.23
N GLN A 165 15.05 3.49 20.88
CA GLN A 165 16.33 2.85 21.25
C GLN A 165 16.94 2.07 20.08
N VAL A 166 16.87 2.64 18.89
CA VAL A 166 17.37 1.98 17.68
C VAL A 166 18.89 1.91 17.76
N GLU A 167 19.42 0.72 17.54
CA GLU A 167 20.86 0.42 17.53
C GLU A 167 21.34 0.16 16.09
N VAL A 168 22.65 0.22 15.88
CA VAL A 168 23.29 0.11 14.55
C VAL A 168 23.05 -1.28 13.95
N GLU A 169 23.13 -2.31 14.78
CA GLU A 169 23.00 -3.74 14.46
C GLU A 169 21.58 -4.09 14.00
N GLN A 170 20.59 -3.22 14.28
CA GLN A 170 19.19 -3.44 13.91
C GLN A 170 18.87 -2.93 12.51
N ALA A 171 19.80 -2.26 11.83
CA ALA A 171 19.55 -1.59 10.55
C ALA A 171 18.96 -2.54 9.50
N GLU A 172 19.61 -3.68 9.26
CA GLU A 172 19.16 -4.69 8.27
C GLU A 172 17.77 -5.23 8.61
N ARG A 173 17.54 -5.58 9.89
CA ARG A 173 16.25 -6.09 10.36
C ARG A 173 15.14 -5.06 10.21
N ILE A 174 15.45 -3.78 10.43
CA ILE A 174 14.49 -2.70 10.27
C ILE A 174 14.12 -2.57 8.79
N LEU A 175 15.10 -2.60 7.88
CA LEU A 175 14.83 -2.53 6.44
C LEU A 175 14.06 -3.75 5.96
N ALA A 176 14.39 -4.96 6.39
CA ALA A 176 13.65 -6.17 6.00
C ALA A 176 12.17 -6.18 6.47
N ALA A 177 11.80 -5.29 7.40
CA ALA A 177 10.42 -5.15 7.86
C ALA A 177 9.59 -4.16 7.03
N TYR A 178 10.18 -3.47 6.03
CA TYR A 178 9.57 -2.39 5.24
C TYR A 178 9.95 -2.49 3.77
#